data_AF-A0A4Y2I8A6-F1
#
_entry.id   AF-A0A4Y2I8A6-F1
#
_cell.length_a   1.000
_cell.length_b   1.000
_cell.length_c   1.000
_cell.angle_alpha   90.00
_cell.angle_beta   90.00
_cell.angle_gamma   90.00
#
_symmetry.space_group_name_H-M   'P 1'
#
loop_
_entity.id
_entity.type
_entity.pdbx_description
1 polymer ?
#
loop_
_entity_poly.entity_id
_entity_poly.type
_entity_poly.pdbx_seq_one_letter_code
_entity_poly.pdbx_strand_id
1 'polypeptide(L)'
;MSKIKNSHNTLHIMGVIQIITPKSSVLAEEPLSRTKQVISTKDFAAKADVPRRVYHNNGVVGYSKITAQNFAYESDTTASFLRKIDMLWLYGKWNNLSLPGWNGYIERLSSNSMDFSISRILFLPFIPQPASVYNTIHTTLLCALENAKRYGHDVFIVTFDQPLYAKAREILAAAPEGSDLSKIVIRLGGFHLLS
;
A
#
# COMPACT_ATOMS: atom_id res chain seq x y z
N MET A 1 -18.03 -8.20 -19.54
CA MET A 1 -16.82 -7.34 -19.44
C MET A 1 -17.02 -5.89 -19.88
N SER A 2 -18.18 -5.48 -20.42
CA SER A 2 -18.43 -4.09 -20.89
C SER A 2 -18.61 -3.02 -19.81
N LYS A 3 -18.83 -3.40 -18.54
CA LYS A 3 -19.17 -2.44 -17.46
C LYS A 3 -17.98 -1.84 -16.69
N ILE A 4 -16.73 -2.19 -17.03
CA ILE A 4 -15.52 -1.77 -16.26
C ILE A 4 -14.66 -0.77 -17.07
N LYS A 5 -15.10 -0.43 -18.29
CA LYS A 5 -14.39 0.52 -19.15
C LYS A 5 -15.01 1.91 -19.02
N ASN A 6 -14.17 2.93 -18.92
CA ASN A 6 -14.62 4.33 -18.90
C ASN A 6 -15.05 4.80 -20.31
N SER A 7 -15.50 6.06 -20.44
CA SER A 7 -15.86 6.69 -21.72
C SER A 7 -14.73 6.69 -22.76
N HIS A 8 -13.48 6.47 -22.33
CA HIS A 8 -12.29 6.37 -23.17
C HIS A 8 -11.87 4.92 -23.44
N ASN A 9 -12.75 3.93 -23.19
CA ASN A 9 -12.50 2.50 -23.38
C ASN A 9 -11.31 1.96 -22.55
N THR A 10 -10.91 2.67 -21.50
CA THR A 10 -9.84 2.26 -20.57
C THR A 10 -10.42 1.44 -19.43
N LEU A 11 -9.80 0.30 -19.13
CA LEU A 11 -10.15 -0.54 -18.00
C LEU A 11 -9.56 0.04 -16.70
N HIS A 12 -10.40 0.34 -15.72
CA HIS A 12 -9.98 0.78 -14.39
C HIS A 12 -10.30 -0.30 -13.37
N ILE A 13 -9.28 -0.96 -12.84
CA ILE A 13 -9.39 -2.00 -11.82
C ILE A 13 -8.48 -1.68 -10.64
N MET A 14 -8.83 -2.17 -9.46
CA MET A 14 -7.97 -2.05 -8.29
C MET A 14 -7.11 -3.32 -8.17
N GLY A 15 -5.79 -3.15 -8.31
CA GLY A 15 -4.80 -4.17 -8.00
C GLY A 15 -4.15 -3.89 -6.64
N VAL A 16 -3.74 -4.95 -5.94
CA VAL A 16 -3.14 -4.83 -4.62
C VAL A 16 -1.90 -5.70 -4.54
N ILE A 17 -0.78 -5.08 -4.18
CA ILE A 17 0.49 -5.76 -3.95
C ILE A 17 0.70 -5.80 -2.43
N GLN A 18 0.94 -6.98 -1.91
CA GLN A 18 1.27 -7.19 -0.51
C GLN A 18 2.75 -7.50 -0.37
N ILE A 19 3.38 -6.90 0.63
CA ILE A 19 4.78 -7.13 0.98
C ILE A 19 4.82 -7.54 2.45
N ILE A 20 5.50 -8.64 2.75
CA ILE A 20 5.61 -9.16 4.12
C ILE A 20 7.07 -9.43 4.45
N THR A 21 7.49 -8.98 5.63
CA THR A 21 8.87 -9.06 6.09
C THR A 21 8.87 -9.51 7.56
N PRO A 22 9.64 -10.55 7.94
CA PRO A 22 10.44 -11.42 7.08
C PRO A 22 9.59 -12.36 6.22
N LYS A 23 10.18 -12.90 5.13
CA LYS A 23 9.52 -13.84 4.21
C LYS A 23 8.98 -15.12 4.88
N SER A 24 9.44 -15.42 6.08
CA SER A 24 9.05 -16.57 6.92
C SER A 24 7.77 -16.32 7.70
N SER A 25 7.30 -15.07 7.79
CA SER A 25 6.04 -14.71 8.46
C SER A 25 4.79 -15.18 7.70
N VAL A 26 4.96 -15.77 6.53
CA VAL A 26 3.88 -16.40 5.77
C VAL A 26 4.31 -17.76 5.24
N LEU A 27 3.34 -18.67 5.17
CA LEU A 27 3.52 -19.99 4.57
C LEU A 27 3.99 -19.85 3.12
N ALA A 28 4.86 -20.75 2.67
CA ALA A 28 5.17 -20.93 1.25
C ALA A 28 3.87 -21.25 0.51
N GLU A 29 3.34 -20.28 -0.25
CA GLU A 29 2.34 -20.63 -1.26
C GLU A 29 3.06 -21.43 -2.34
N GLU A 30 2.45 -22.53 -2.77
CA GLU A 30 3.00 -23.32 -3.86
C GLU A 30 3.18 -22.41 -5.09
N PRO A 31 4.34 -22.48 -5.78
CA PRO A 31 4.55 -21.71 -7.00
C PRO A 31 3.37 -21.94 -7.95
N LEU A 32 2.68 -20.87 -8.34
CA LEU A 32 1.59 -20.97 -9.30
C LEU A 32 2.12 -21.59 -10.58
N SER A 33 1.67 -22.82 -10.87
CA SER A 33 2.05 -23.51 -12.09
C SER A 33 1.54 -22.71 -13.28
N ARG A 34 2.46 -22.33 -14.18
CA ARG A 34 2.11 -21.57 -15.38
C ARG A 34 1.12 -22.40 -16.20
N THR A 35 -0.12 -21.94 -16.29
CA THR A 35 -1.19 -22.69 -16.95
C THR A 35 -0.91 -22.73 -18.45
N LYS A 36 -0.80 -23.93 -19.03
CA LYS A 36 -0.63 -24.11 -20.48
C LYS A 36 -1.95 -24.05 -21.26
N GLN A 37 -3.08 -24.12 -20.55
CA GLN A 37 -4.42 -24.11 -21.11
C GLN A 37 -5.14 -22.81 -20.74
N VAL A 38 -5.89 -22.26 -21.68
CA VAL A 38 -6.75 -21.10 -21.45
C VAL A 38 -7.91 -21.54 -20.56
N ILE A 39 -7.97 -20.97 -19.35
CA ILE A 39 -9.08 -21.21 -18.42
C ILE A 39 -10.34 -20.56 -18.99
N SER A 40 -11.49 -21.24 -18.88
CA SER A 40 -12.75 -20.66 -19.33
C SER A 40 -13.07 -19.38 -18.54
N THR A 41 -13.70 -18.41 -19.19
CA THR A 41 -14.10 -17.15 -18.54
C THR A 41 -15.02 -17.38 -17.34
N LYS A 42 -15.84 -18.44 -17.37
CA LYS A 42 -16.73 -18.80 -16.25
C LYS A 42 -15.94 -19.32 -15.05
N ASP A 43 -14.97 -20.20 -15.27
CA ASP A 43 -14.17 -20.79 -14.20
C ASP A 43 -13.21 -19.78 -13.58
N PHE A 44 -12.65 -18.88 -14.41
CA PHE A 44 -11.84 -17.77 -13.93
C PHE A 44 -12.67 -16.82 -13.08
N ALA A 45 -13.85 -16.40 -13.57
CA ALA A 45 -14.73 -15.50 -12.83
C ALA A 45 -15.14 -16.11 -11.48
N ALA A 46 -15.47 -17.40 -11.42
CA ALA A 46 -15.85 -18.07 -10.17
C ALA A 46 -14.73 -18.08 -9.11
N LYS A 47 -13.45 -18.13 -9.53
CA LYS A 47 -12.30 -18.15 -8.60
C LYS A 47 -11.72 -16.77 -8.30
N ALA A 48 -11.86 -15.82 -9.22
CA ALA A 48 -11.29 -14.48 -9.11
C ALA A 48 -12.29 -13.43 -8.57
N ASP A 49 -13.54 -13.82 -8.32
CA ASP A 49 -14.55 -12.87 -7.84
C ASP A 49 -14.25 -12.42 -6.41
N VAL A 50 -14.09 -11.12 -6.24
CA VAL A 50 -14.03 -10.47 -4.93
C VAL A 50 -15.39 -9.82 -4.70
N PRO A 51 -16.19 -10.33 -3.73
CA PRO A 51 -17.51 -9.79 -3.46
C PRO A 51 -17.43 -8.30 -3.12
N ARG A 52 -18.19 -7.48 -3.85
CA ARG A 52 -18.28 -6.04 -3.58
C ARG A 52 -18.85 -5.81 -2.18
N ARG A 53 -18.09 -5.11 -1.33
CA ARG A 53 -18.57 -4.64 -0.03
C ARG A 53 -19.04 -3.19 -0.17
N VAL A 54 -20.32 -2.97 0.08
CA VAL A 54 -20.89 -1.61 0.03
C VAL A 54 -20.38 -0.83 1.23
N TYR A 55 -19.87 0.37 0.97
CA TYR A 55 -19.54 1.33 2.02
C TYR A 55 -20.79 2.17 2.30
N HIS A 56 -21.29 2.07 3.54
CA HIS A 56 -22.38 2.91 4.01
C HIS A 56 -21.80 4.03 4.87
N ASN A 57 -21.81 5.25 4.34
CA ASN A 57 -21.56 6.43 5.15
C ASN A 57 -22.86 6.84 5.84
N ASN A 58 -23.02 6.48 7.12
CA ASN A 58 -24.23 6.75 7.92
C ASN A 58 -24.31 8.23 8.36
N GLY A 59 -23.98 9.17 7.48
CA GLY A 59 -23.95 10.61 7.77
C GLY A 59 -22.72 11.06 8.57
N VAL A 60 -21.72 10.19 8.76
CA VAL A 60 -20.48 10.54 9.45
C VAL A 60 -19.52 11.17 8.46
N VAL A 61 -19.29 12.47 8.58
CA VAL A 61 -18.25 13.14 7.80
C VAL A 61 -16.89 12.75 8.38
N GLY A 62 -16.27 11.68 7.88
CA GLY A 62 -15.02 11.14 8.42
C GLY A 62 -13.94 12.22 8.56
N TYR A 63 -13.88 13.16 7.63
CA TYR A 63 -12.96 14.31 7.71
C TYR A 63 -13.13 15.18 8.95
N SER A 64 -14.34 15.33 9.50
CA SER A 64 -14.55 16.14 10.72
C SER A 64 -13.90 15.52 11.96
N LYS A 65 -13.58 14.23 11.91
CA LYS A 65 -12.86 13.50 12.97
C LYS A 65 -11.35 13.51 12.76
N ILE A 66 -10.87 13.98 11.61
CA ILE A 66 -9.44 14.06 11.31
C ILE A 66 -8.93 15.40 11.82
N THR A 67 -8.12 15.35 12.87
CA THR A 67 -7.39 16.53 13.33
C THR A 67 -6.14 16.69 12.49
N ALA A 68 -6.11 17.70 11.63
CA ALA A 68 -4.88 18.16 11.00
C ALA A 68 -4.11 18.97 12.05
N GLN A 69 -2.95 18.47 12.46
CA GLN A 69 -2.02 19.31 13.22
C GLN A 69 -1.37 20.27 12.25
N ASN A 70 -1.28 21.54 12.63
CA ASN A 70 -0.44 22.48 11.89
C ASN A 70 0.95 21.88 11.81
N PHE A 71 1.56 21.94 10.63
CA PHE A 71 3.00 21.79 10.52
C PHE A 71 3.58 22.95 11.30
N ALA A 72 3.85 22.75 12.59
CA ALA A 72 4.78 23.60 13.29
C ALA A 72 6.10 23.41 12.54
N TYR A 73 6.39 24.32 11.61
CA TYR A 73 7.77 24.65 11.32
C TYR A 73 8.29 25.21 12.65
N GLU A 74 8.61 24.33 13.59
CA GLU A 74 9.31 24.74 14.80
C GLU A 74 10.47 25.60 14.32
N SER A 75 10.60 26.80 14.89
CA SER A 75 11.69 27.72 14.63
C SER A 75 13.05 27.18 15.09
N ASP A 76 13.14 25.89 15.43
CA ASP A 76 14.31 25.25 15.97
C ASP A 76 14.97 24.32 14.94
N THR A 77 16.02 24.87 14.35
CA THR A 77 17.15 24.18 13.71
C THR A 77 16.81 23.29 12.50
N THR A 78 17.16 23.80 11.32
CA THR A 78 17.32 23.10 10.04
C THR A 78 18.19 21.82 10.07
N ALA A 79 18.68 21.41 11.24
CA ALA A 79 19.57 20.27 11.45
C ALA A 79 18.87 18.92 11.64
N SER A 80 17.55 18.86 11.89
CA SER A 80 16.89 17.59 12.25
C SER A 80 16.30 16.78 11.09
N PHE A 81 16.17 17.36 9.89
CA PHE A 81 15.52 16.68 8.77
C PHE A 81 16.46 15.82 7.90
N LEU A 82 17.76 16.15 7.87
CA LEU A 82 18.74 15.44 7.06
C LEU A 82 19.65 14.62 7.96
N ARG A 83 19.55 13.29 7.83
CA ARG A 83 20.47 12.38 8.51
C ARG A 83 21.88 12.60 7.96
N LYS A 84 22.91 12.28 8.75
CA LYS A 84 24.32 12.39 8.34
C LYS A 84 24.61 11.72 6.99
N ILE A 85 23.94 10.59 6.72
CA ILE A 85 24.00 9.84 5.47
C ILE A 85 23.42 10.62 4.28
N ASP A 86 22.31 11.33 4.49
CA ASP A 86 21.67 12.17 3.47
C ASP A 86 22.61 13.35 3.13
N MET A 87 23.21 13.99 4.15
CA MET A 87 24.19 15.07 3.99
C MET A 87 25.47 14.63 3.28
N LEU A 88 25.99 13.44 3.61
CA LEU A 88 27.20 12.92 2.98
C LEU A 88 26.99 12.62 1.49
N TRP A 89 25.83 12.05 1.14
CA TRP A 89 25.46 11.86 -0.26
C TRP A 89 25.31 13.19 -1.00
N LEU A 90 24.60 14.16 -0.39
CA LEU A 90 24.40 15.48 -0.99
C LEU A 90 25.74 16.19 -1.23
N TYR A 91 26.64 16.16 -0.25
CA TYR A 91 27.97 16.73 -0.35
C TYR A 91 28.80 16.05 -1.44
N GLY A 92 28.77 14.72 -1.51
CA GLY A 92 29.50 14.00 -2.55
C GLY A 92 28.98 14.30 -3.96
N LYS A 93 27.65 14.43 -4.12
CA LYS A 93 27.05 14.91 -5.37
C LYS A 93 27.47 16.34 -5.72
N TRP A 94 27.46 17.23 -4.73
CA TRP A 94 27.91 18.61 -4.89
C TRP A 94 29.40 18.71 -5.30
N ASN A 95 30.24 17.81 -4.77
CA ASN A 95 31.67 17.73 -5.09
C ASN A 95 31.95 16.93 -6.38
N ASN A 96 30.94 16.65 -7.21
CA ASN A 96 31.07 15.88 -8.45
C ASN A 96 31.72 14.49 -8.26
N LEU A 97 31.58 13.88 -7.08
CA LEU A 97 31.99 12.50 -6.88
C LEU A 97 31.08 11.57 -7.68
N SER A 98 31.64 10.48 -8.20
CA SER A 98 30.90 9.43 -8.91
C SER A 98 30.08 8.58 -7.94
N LEU A 99 29.04 9.19 -7.37
CA LEU A 99 28.07 8.53 -6.50
C LEU A 99 26.82 8.12 -7.30
N PRO A 100 26.19 6.98 -6.98
CA PRO A 100 24.89 6.63 -7.53
C PRO A 100 23.80 7.63 -7.10
N GLY A 101 22.60 7.50 -7.69
CA GLY A 101 21.42 8.17 -7.16
C GLY A 101 21.15 7.78 -5.71
N TRP A 102 20.30 8.52 -5.00
CA TRP A 102 20.05 8.34 -3.56
C TRP A 102 19.77 6.88 -3.18
N ASN A 103 18.87 6.23 -3.91
CA ASN A 103 18.51 4.82 -3.67
C ASN A 103 19.72 3.89 -3.78
N GLY A 104 20.51 4.01 -4.84
CA GLY A 104 21.72 3.17 -5.01
C GLY A 104 22.83 3.51 -4.02
N TYR A 105 22.83 4.72 -3.46
CA TYR A 105 23.76 5.09 -2.39
C TYR A 105 23.37 4.42 -1.08
N ILE A 106 22.09 4.45 -0.73
CA ILE A 106 21.56 3.71 0.43
C ILE A 106 21.78 2.22 0.28
N GLU A 107 21.48 1.64 -0.90
CA GLU A 107 21.69 0.21 -1.21
C GLU A 107 23.13 -0.23 -0.93
N ARG A 108 24.14 0.50 -1.43
CA ARG A 108 25.57 0.24 -1.18
C ARG A 108 25.97 0.34 0.29
N LEU A 109 25.29 1.19 1.06
CA LEU A 109 25.57 1.32 2.49
C LEU A 109 24.92 0.18 3.28
N SER A 110 23.68 -0.16 2.93
CA SER A 110 22.96 -1.28 3.55
C SER A 110 23.56 -2.65 3.22
N SER A 111 24.15 -2.83 2.03
CA SER A 111 24.75 -4.11 1.63
C SER A 111 25.93 -4.54 2.50
N ASN A 112 26.58 -3.59 3.18
CA ASN A 112 27.82 -3.81 3.90
C ASN A 112 27.67 -3.75 5.44
N SER A 113 26.51 -3.40 5.99
CA SER A 113 26.44 -2.98 7.40
C SER A 113 25.12 -3.17 8.15
N MET A 114 24.04 -3.67 7.52
CA MET A 114 22.74 -3.82 8.21
C MET A 114 22.17 -5.23 8.07
N ASP A 115 21.67 -5.76 9.18
CA ASP A 115 20.83 -6.96 9.19
C ASP A 115 19.48 -6.62 8.57
N PHE A 116 19.25 -7.04 7.32
CA PHE A 116 17.96 -6.93 6.65
C PHE A 116 17.29 -8.29 6.53
N SER A 117 15.96 -8.27 6.56
CA SER A 117 15.14 -9.45 6.32
C SER A 117 14.63 -9.46 4.88
N ILE A 118 14.76 -10.61 4.22
CA ILE A 118 14.19 -10.80 2.88
C ILE A 118 12.67 -10.70 2.98
N SER A 119 12.07 -9.89 2.11
CA SER A 119 10.63 -9.73 2.03
C SER A 119 10.01 -10.72 1.05
N ARG A 120 8.75 -11.08 1.26
CA ARG A 120 7.93 -11.78 0.27
C ARG A 120 6.95 -10.82 -0.36
N ILE A 121 6.87 -10.86 -1.70
CA ILE A 121 5.91 -10.10 -2.50
C ILE A 121 4.79 -11.05 -2.94
N LEU A 122 3.56 -10.69 -2.62
CA LEU A 122 2.35 -11.41 -2.96
C LEU A 122 1.40 -10.47 -3.70
N PHE A 123 0.52 -11.04 -4.52
CA PHE A 123 -0.54 -10.30 -5.20
C PHE A 123 -1.87 -10.71 -4.58
N LEU A 124 -2.62 -9.75 -4.05
CA LEU A 124 -3.99 -10.02 -3.62
C LEU A 124 -4.93 -9.97 -4.83
N PRO A 125 -6.13 -10.59 -4.74
CA PRO A 125 -7.08 -10.62 -5.84
C PRO A 125 -7.41 -9.23 -6.39
N PHE A 126 -7.51 -9.12 -7.72
CA PHE A 126 -7.95 -7.89 -8.38
C PHE A 126 -9.43 -7.64 -8.11
N ILE A 127 -9.77 -6.39 -7.77
CA ILE A 127 -11.18 -5.99 -7.64
C ILE A 127 -11.60 -5.35 -8.98
N PRO A 128 -12.54 -5.97 -9.72
CA PRO A 128 -12.93 -5.56 -11.07
C PRO A 128 -13.89 -4.35 -11.05
N GLN A 129 -13.54 -3.32 -10.28
CA GLN A 129 -14.28 -2.07 -10.14
C GLN A 129 -13.32 -0.88 -10.21
N PRO A 130 -13.80 0.32 -10.64
CA PRO A 130 -12.96 1.50 -10.67
C PRO A 130 -12.38 1.82 -9.29
N ALA A 131 -11.07 2.03 -9.23
CA ALA A 131 -10.34 2.25 -7.98
C ALA A 131 -10.81 3.49 -7.21
N SER A 132 -11.31 4.51 -7.93
CA SER A 132 -11.75 5.79 -7.35
C SER A 132 -13.08 5.73 -6.60
N VAL A 133 -13.80 4.60 -6.62
CA VAL A 133 -15.10 4.45 -5.97
C VAL A 133 -14.92 4.02 -4.50
N TYR A 134 -15.64 4.64 -3.57
CA TYR A 134 -15.56 4.33 -2.13
C TYR A 134 -15.79 2.85 -1.82
N ASN A 135 -16.76 2.20 -2.48
CA ASN A 135 -17.01 0.77 -2.30
C ASN A 135 -15.80 -0.08 -2.70
N THR A 136 -15.08 0.31 -3.76
CA THR A 136 -13.86 -0.39 -4.19
C THR A 136 -12.79 -0.27 -3.12
N ILE A 137 -12.51 0.96 -2.66
CA ILE A 137 -11.51 1.24 -1.62
C ILE A 137 -11.86 0.51 -0.32
N HIS A 138 -13.12 0.56 0.11
CA HIS A 138 -13.60 -0.14 1.30
C HIS A 138 -13.45 -1.67 1.16
N THR A 139 -13.82 -2.22 0.00
CA THR A 139 -13.60 -3.65 -0.30
C THR A 139 -12.11 -4.01 -0.24
N THR A 140 -11.23 -3.16 -0.77
CA THR A 140 -9.77 -3.32 -0.69
C THR A 140 -9.27 -3.37 0.75
N LEU A 141 -9.72 -2.43 1.59
CA LEU A 141 -9.33 -2.38 3.01
C LEU A 141 -9.78 -3.63 3.76
N LEU A 142 -11.00 -4.12 3.50
CA LEU A 142 -11.51 -5.35 4.10
C LEU A 142 -10.75 -6.58 3.62
N CYS A 143 -10.42 -6.67 2.32
CA CYS A 143 -9.61 -7.76 1.77
C CYS A 143 -8.20 -7.79 2.41
N ALA A 144 -7.57 -6.62 2.55
CA ALA A 144 -6.28 -6.52 3.23
C ALA A 144 -6.38 -6.92 4.72
N LEU A 145 -7.46 -6.53 5.40
CA LEU A 145 -7.73 -6.90 6.79
C LEU A 145 -7.96 -8.40 6.97
N GLU A 146 -8.79 -9.03 6.14
CA GLU A 146 -9.03 -10.47 6.16
C GLU A 146 -7.72 -11.24 5.94
N ASN A 147 -6.89 -10.75 5.02
CA ASN A 147 -5.59 -11.36 4.76
C ASN A 147 -4.58 -11.14 5.89
N ALA A 148 -4.58 -9.97 6.54
CA ALA A 148 -3.78 -9.73 7.73
C ALA A 148 -4.17 -10.68 8.88
N LYS A 149 -5.48 -10.88 9.11
CA LYS A 149 -6.00 -11.85 10.07
C LYS A 149 -5.56 -13.28 9.76
N ARG A 150 -5.56 -13.68 8.48
CA ARG A 150 -5.11 -15.01 8.03
C ARG A 150 -3.68 -15.33 8.48
N TYR A 151 -2.81 -14.32 8.56
CA TYR A 151 -1.41 -14.47 8.97
C TYR A 151 -1.15 -14.01 10.41
N GLY A 152 -2.20 -13.70 11.19
CA GLY A 152 -2.06 -13.27 12.59
C GLY A 152 -1.42 -11.90 12.75
N HIS A 153 -1.57 -11.00 11.77
CA HIS A 153 -1.07 -9.64 11.86
C HIS A 153 -2.12 -8.71 12.48
N ASP A 154 -1.80 -8.15 13.65
CA ASP A 154 -2.70 -7.25 14.39
C ASP A 154 -2.74 -5.84 13.83
N VAL A 155 -1.65 -5.35 13.22
CA VAL A 155 -1.55 -4.03 12.61
C VAL A 155 -0.82 -4.16 11.28
N PHE A 156 -1.30 -3.45 10.26
CA PHE A 156 -0.67 -3.45 8.94
C PHE A 156 -0.82 -2.09 8.25
N ILE A 157 0.08 -1.84 7.30
CA ILE A 157 0.17 -0.57 6.59
C ILE A 157 -0.42 -0.76 5.19
N VAL A 158 -1.30 0.15 4.79
CA VAL A 158 -1.79 0.22 3.41
C VAL A 158 -1.39 1.58 2.85
N THR A 159 -0.76 1.55 1.67
CA THR A 159 -0.30 2.74 0.98
C THR A 159 -1.20 3.01 -0.21
N PHE A 160 -1.50 4.30 -0.46
CA PHE A 160 -2.30 4.75 -1.58
C PHE A 160 -1.69 6.01 -2.19
N ASP A 161 -1.98 6.25 -3.48
CA ASP A 161 -1.79 7.56 -4.08
C ASP A 161 -2.71 8.61 -3.44
N GLN A 162 -2.47 9.89 -3.72
CA GLN A 162 -3.17 11.00 -3.06
C GLN A 162 -4.71 10.94 -3.11
N PRO A 163 -5.38 10.75 -4.27
CA PRO A 163 -6.84 10.73 -4.31
C PRO A 163 -7.43 9.51 -3.59
N LEU A 164 -6.78 8.34 -3.65
CA LEU A 164 -7.26 7.15 -2.97
C LEU A 164 -6.99 7.22 -1.46
N TYR A 165 -5.84 7.78 -1.07
CA TYR A 165 -5.46 8.02 0.32
C TYR A 165 -6.51 8.85 1.05
N ALA A 166 -6.94 9.98 0.46
CA ALA A 166 -7.93 10.85 1.09
C ALA A 166 -9.23 10.11 1.40
N LYS A 167 -9.74 9.34 0.43
CA LYS A 167 -10.97 8.53 0.59
C LYS A 167 -10.79 7.40 1.60
N ALA A 168 -9.64 6.72 1.57
CA ALA A 168 -9.34 5.66 2.53
C ALA A 168 -9.24 6.22 3.96
N ARG A 169 -8.63 7.40 4.13
CA ARG A 169 -8.58 8.10 5.42
C ARG A 169 -9.96 8.46 5.94
N GLU A 170 -10.83 8.97 5.07
CA GLU A 170 -12.22 9.26 5.44
C GLU A 170 -12.98 8.00 5.88
N ILE A 171 -12.85 6.90 5.13
CA ILE A 171 -13.48 5.60 5.47
C ILE A 171 -13.04 5.15 6.86
N LEU A 172 -11.73 5.20 7.16
CA LEU A 172 -11.22 4.80 8.47
C LEU A 172 -11.66 5.73 9.59
N ALA A 173 -11.69 7.04 9.36
CA ALA A 173 -12.13 8.01 10.36
C ALA A 173 -13.63 7.90 10.65
N ALA A 174 -14.44 7.52 9.66
CA ALA A 174 -15.86 7.25 9.81
C ALA A 174 -16.16 5.89 10.48
N ALA A 175 -15.18 4.99 10.59
CA ALA A 175 -15.39 3.68 11.19
C ALA A 175 -15.78 3.79 12.68
N PRO A 176 -16.64 2.89 13.19
CA PRO A 176 -16.97 2.83 14.61
C PRO A 176 -15.71 2.60 15.46
N GLU A 177 -15.70 3.18 16.66
CA GLU A 177 -14.67 2.88 17.65
C GLU A 177 -14.65 1.37 17.97
N GLY A 178 -13.46 0.83 18.18
CA GLY A 178 -13.26 -0.61 18.41
C GLY A 178 -13.46 -1.50 17.17
N SER A 179 -13.80 -0.93 15.99
CA SER A 179 -13.84 -1.73 14.76
C SER A 179 -12.46 -2.25 14.37
N ASP A 180 -12.42 -3.41 13.69
CA ASP A 180 -11.17 -3.97 13.18
C ASP A 180 -10.47 -3.07 12.15
N LEU A 181 -11.18 -2.10 11.56
CA LEU A 181 -10.59 -1.11 10.67
C LEU A 181 -9.57 -0.20 11.39
N SER A 182 -9.61 -0.12 12.72
CA SER A 182 -8.62 0.59 13.53
C SER A 182 -7.22 -0.01 13.45
N LYS A 183 -7.11 -1.28 13.02
CA LYS A 183 -5.83 -2.00 12.79
C LYS A 183 -5.10 -1.55 11.52
N ILE A 184 -5.76 -0.76 10.66
CA ILE A 184 -5.21 -0.32 9.39
C ILE A 184 -4.52 1.03 9.54
N VAL A 185 -3.22 1.07 9.25
CA VAL A 185 -2.46 2.32 9.15
C VAL A 185 -2.38 2.76 7.70
N ILE A 186 -3.09 3.84 7.35
CA ILE A 186 -3.09 4.38 5.99
C ILE A 186 -1.97 5.40 5.79
N ARG A 187 -1.16 5.21 4.75
CA ARG A 187 -0.04 6.06 4.37
C ARG A 187 -0.17 6.57 2.93
N LEU A 188 0.32 7.78 2.71
CA LEU A 188 0.36 8.40 1.38
C LEU A 188 1.65 7.99 0.66
N GLY A 189 1.53 7.68 -0.63
CA GLY A 189 2.67 7.42 -1.51
C GLY A 189 2.94 5.94 -1.74
N GLY A 190 4.16 5.64 -2.19
CA GLY A 190 4.63 4.28 -2.43
C GLY A 190 5.42 3.71 -1.26
N PHE A 191 5.65 2.40 -1.29
CA PHE A 191 6.56 1.71 -0.40
C PHE A 191 7.80 1.27 -1.19
N HIS A 192 8.99 1.55 -0.66
CA HIS A 192 10.27 1.22 -1.29
C HIS A 192 10.98 0.16 -0.47
N LEU A 193 11.43 -0.90 -1.14
CA LEU A 193 12.31 -1.92 -0.59
C LEU A 193 13.77 -1.60 -0.92
N LEU A 194 14.67 -2.11 -0.09
CA LEU A 194 16.08 -2.25 -0.49
C LEU A 194 16.15 -3.39 -1.52
N SER A 195 16.82 -3.13 -2.64
CA SER A 195 17.06 -4.10 -3.71
C SER A 195 18.30 -4.95 -3.45
#